data_AF-A0A6I7FFE0-F1
#
_entry.id   AF-A0A6I7FFE0-F1
#
_cell.length_a   1.000
_cell.length_b   1.000
_cell.length_c   1.000
_cell.angle_alpha   90.00
_cell.angle_beta   90.00
_cell.angle_gamma   90.00
#
_symmetry.space_group_name_H-M   'P 1'
#
loop_
_entity.id
_entity.type
_entity.pdbx_description
1 polymer ?
#
loop_
_entity_poly.entity_id
_entity_poly.type
_entity_poly.pdbx_seq_one_letter_code
_entity_poly.pdbx_strand_id
1 'polypeptide(L)'
;MSKEANEMQQHMDRYELFFKKRYKVLHTVNDFLIGLLFFVGSFFFFSATLKPAGIWLFVIGSFQLMTRPAIRFIHDVHYRRYLERRLMRTNSD
;
A
#
# COMPACT_ATOMS: atom_id res chain seq x y z
N MET A 1 -23.89 -22.97 -15.91
CA MET A 1 -22.74 -23.01 -14.98
C MET A 1 -21.55 -22.14 -15.40
N SER A 2 -21.05 -22.12 -16.65
CA SER A 2 -19.86 -21.30 -16.99
C SER A 2 -20.11 -19.79 -17.16
N LYS A 3 -21.33 -19.37 -17.55
CA LYS A 3 -21.69 -17.95 -17.69
C LYS A 3 -21.84 -17.24 -16.35
N GLU A 4 -22.58 -17.82 -15.41
CA GLU A 4 -22.78 -17.24 -14.06
C GLU A 4 -21.46 -17.12 -13.29
N ALA A 5 -20.56 -18.10 -13.41
CA ALA A 5 -19.23 -18.03 -12.80
C ALA A 5 -18.39 -16.88 -13.39
N ASN A 6 -18.47 -16.64 -14.70
CA ASN A 6 -17.74 -15.58 -15.37
C ASN A 6 -18.31 -14.18 -15.05
N GLU A 7 -19.63 -14.07 -14.90
CA GLU A 7 -20.31 -12.84 -14.47
C GLU A 7 -20.01 -12.49 -13.01
N MET A 8 -20.02 -13.49 -12.09
CA MET A 8 -19.61 -13.29 -10.70
C MET A 8 -18.15 -12.85 -10.61
N GLN A 9 -17.27 -13.44 -11.43
CA GLN A 9 -15.85 -13.10 -11.43
C GLN A 9 -15.59 -11.69 -11.99
N GLN A 10 -16.33 -11.27 -13.02
CA GLN A 10 -16.26 -9.89 -13.54
C GLN A 10 -16.77 -8.84 -12.56
N HIS A 11 -17.82 -9.15 -11.78
CA HIS A 11 -18.29 -8.25 -10.74
C HIS A 11 -17.22 -8.08 -9.65
N MET A 12 -16.61 -9.17 -9.18
CA MET A 12 -15.55 -9.13 -8.17
C MET A 12 -14.32 -8.32 -8.63
N ASP A 13 -13.91 -8.47 -9.89
CA ASP A 13 -12.78 -7.71 -10.48
C ASP A 13 -13.05 -6.19 -10.50
N ARG A 14 -14.30 -5.81 -10.81
CA ARG A 14 -14.71 -4.39 -10.86
C ARG A 14 -14.79 -3.76 -9.46
N TYR A 15 -15.25 -4.53 -8.46
CA TYR A 15 -15.24 -4.11 -7.06
C TYR A 15 -13.81 -3.98 -6.52
N GLU A 16 -12.91 -4.93 -6.85
CA GLU A 16 -11.49 -4.84 -6.51
C GLU A 16 -10.82 -3.61 -7.11
N LEU A 17 -11.11 -3.26 -8.37
CA LEU A 17 -10.54 -2.10 -9.05
C LEU A 17 -10.96 -0.77 -8.41
N PHE A 18 -12.23 -0.65 -8.01
CA PHE A 18 -12.73 0.54 -7.32
C PHE A 18 -12.12 0.69 -5.92
N PHE A 19 -12.00 -0.40 -5.17
CA PHE A 19 -11.36 -0.41 -3.85
C PHE A 19 -9.86 -0.08 -3.95
N LYS A 20 -9.14 -0.71 -4.90
CA LYS A 20 -7.70 -0.47 -5.14
C LYS A 20 -7.39 1.01 -5.42
N LYS A 21 -8.25 1.72 -6.17
CA LYS A 21 -8.04 3.16 -6.44
C LYS A 21 -8.12 4.01 -5.19
N ARG A 22 -9.15 3.80 -4.35
CA ARG A 22 -9.30 4.56 -3.09
C ARG A 22 -8.17 4.26 -2.12
N TYR A 23 -7.80 2.98 -1.97
CA TYR A 23 -6.67 2.56 -1.16
C TYR A 23 -5.35 3.20 -1.62
N LYS A 24 -5.12 3.30 -2.92
CA LYS A 24 -3.92 3.97 -3.47
C LYS A 24 -3.85 5.46 -3.08
N VAL A 25 -4.98 6.16 -3.12
CA VAL A 25 -5.05 7.57 -2.69
C VAL A 25 -4.84 7.69 -1.18
N LEU A 26 -5.53 6.88 -0.37
CA LEU A 26 -5.36 6.81 1.08
C LEU A 26 -3.89 6.56 1.47
N HIS A 27 -3.21 5.66 0.77
CA HIS A 27 -1.78 5.41 1.00
C HIS A 27 -0.88 6.57 0.60
N THR A 28 -1.17 7.23 -0.53
CA THR A 28 -0.42 8.41 -0.96
C THR A 28 -0.57 9.55 0.06
N VAL A 29 -1.78 9.75 0.58
CA VAL A 29 -2.07 10.72 1.64
C VAL A 29 -1.36 10.32 2.93
N ASN A 30 -1.39 9.04 3.30
CA ASN A 30 -0.67 8.51 4.46
C ASN A 30 0.84 8.81 4.39
N ASP A 31 1.47 8.63 3.23
CA ASP A 31 2.88 8.99 3.05
C ASP A 31 3.18 10.48 3.19
N PHE A 32 2.31 11.32 2.67
CA PHE A 32 2.41 12.76 2.89
C PHE A 32 2.29 13.11 4.37
N LEU A 33 1.36 12.49 5.09
CA LEU A 33 1.21 12.65 6.53
C LEU A 33 2.46 12.21 7.28
N ILE A 34 3.07 11.06 6.94
CA ILE A 34 4.33 10.60 7.53
C ILE A 34 5.42 11.66 7.33
N GLY A 35 5.60 12.12 6.08
CA GLY A 35 6.60 13.14 5.76
C GLY A 35 6.40 14.41 6.57
N LEU A 36 5.15 14.85 6.72
CA LEU A 36 4.80 16.02 7.52
C LEU A 36 5.03 15.79 9.02
N LEU A 37 4.66 14.63 9.56
CA LEU A 37 4.89 14.25 10.96
C LEU A 37 6.38 14.19 11.29
N PHE A 38 7.20 13.61 10.43
CA PHE A 38 8.66 13.59 10.59
C PHE A 38 9.26 15.00 10.48
N PHE A 39 8.78 15.80 9.54
CA PHE A 39 9.22 17.19 9.38
C PHE A 39 8.90 18.01 10.64
N VAL A 40 7.65 17.99 11.11
CA VAL A 40 7.24 18.71 12.33
C VAL A 40 7.93 18.14 13.57
N GLY A 41 8.02 16.81 13.69
CA GLY A 41 8.69 16.12 14.79
C GLY A 41 10.19 16.45 14.87
N SER A 42 10.84 16.73 13.74
CA SER A 42 12.24 17.16 13.72
C SER A 42 12.45 18.49 14.46
N PHE A 43 11.49 19.43 14.36
CA PHE A 43 11.53 20.69 15.11
C PHE A 43 11.27 20.46 16.61
N PHE A 44 10.43 19.49 16.97
CA PHE A 44 10.09 19.20 18.36
C PHE A 44 11.30 18.64 19.14
N PHE A 45 12.24 18.02 18.45
CA PHE A 45 13.47 17.50 19.05
C PHE A 45 14.43 18.58 19.56
N PHE A 46 14.28 19.84 19.10
CA PHE A 46 15.13 20.96 19.53
C PHE A 46 14.77 21.50 20.93
N SER A 47 13.57 21.22 21.44
CA SER A 47 13.12 21.73 22.75
C SER A 47 12.90 20.57 23.73
N ALA A 48 13.47 20.68 24.93
CA ALA A 48 13.36 19.65 25.98
C ALA A 48 11.90 19.37 26.39
N THR A 49 11.03 20.39 26.38
CA THR A 49 9.61 20.30 26.75
C THR A 49 8.77 19.63 25.67
N LEU A 50 9.13 19.80 24.40
CA LEU A 50 8.41 19.23 23.24
C LEU A 50 8.95 17.86 22.81
N LYS A 51 10.15 17.50 23.28
CA LYS A 51 10.82 16.22 23.03
C LYS A 51 9.93 14.98 23.23
N PRO A 52 9.18 14.83 24.35
CA PRO A 52 8.30 13.67 24.52
C PRO A 52 7.20 13.60 23.45
N ALA A 53 6.62 14.73 23.05
CA ALA A 53 5.65 14.76 21.95
C ALA A 53 6.29 14.39 20.61
N GLY A 54 7.52 14.86 20.35
CA GLY A 54 8.29 14.47 19.17
C GLY A 54 8.58 12.97 19.08
N ILE A 55 8.89 12.32 20.22
CA ILE A 55 9.12 10.87 20.28
C ILE A 55 7.85 10.10 19.90
N TRP A 56 6.69 10.46 20.44
CA TRP A 56 5.42 9.81 20.09
C TRP A 56 5.07 9.99 18.62
N LEU A 57 5.26 11.20 18.06
CA LEU A 57 5.12 11.45 16.63
C LEU A 57 6.03 10.54 15.79
N PHE A 58 7.27 10.35 16.23
CA PHE A 58 8.26 9.53 15.54
C PHE A 58 7.89 8.04 15.56
N VAL A 59 7.39 7.52 16.69
CA VAL A 59 6.91 6.14 16.81
C VAL A 59 5.73 5.88 15.87
N ILE A 60 4.73 6.77 15.88
CA ILE A 60 3.55 6.67 15.00
C ILE A 60 3.96 6.76 13.53
N GLY A 61 4.79 7.74 13.18
CA GLY A 61 5.31 7.93 11.83
C GLY A 61 6.10 6.72 11.33
N SER A 62 6.92 6.11 12.19
CA SER A 62 7.69 4.90 11.86
C SER A 62 6.78 3.71 11.55
N PHE A 63 5.71 3.53 12.33
CA PHE A 63 4.73 2.48 12.07
C PHE A 63 3.99 2.70 10.75
N GLN A 64 3.61 3.95 10.45
CA GLN A 64 3.00 4.29 9.17
C GLN A 64 3.96 4.08 7.98
N LEU A 65 5.28 4.23 8.16
CA LEU A 65 6.29 4.05 7.11
C LEU A 65 6.35 2.60 6.59
N MET A 66 5.97 1.64 7.44
CA MET A 66 5.86 0.22 7.09
C MET A 66 4.74 -0.08 6.08
N THR A 67 3.83 0.87 5.86
CA THR A 67 2.72 0.72 4.92
C THR A 67 3.18 0.56 3.46
N ARG A 68 4.18 1.34 3.01
CA ARG A 68 4.73 1.26 1.64
C ARG A 68 5.31 -0.12 1.28
N PRO A 69 6.23 -0.70 2.09
CA PRO A 69 6.79 -2.02 1.78
C PRO A 69 5.73 -3.11 1.82
N ALA A 70 4.72 -3.03 2.70
CA ALA A 70 3.63 -4.01 2.75
C ALA A 70 2.85 -4.09 1.42
N ILE A 71 2.55 -2.95 0.81
CA ILE A 71 1.84 -2.91 -0.49
C ILE A 71 2.72 -3.44 -1.61
N ARG A 72 4.00 -3.02 -1.65
CA ARG A 72 4.94 -3.47 -2.67
C ARG A 72 5.15 -4.98 -2.60
N PHE A 73 5.21 -5.52 -1.38
CA PHE A 73 5.30 -6.95 -1.13
C PHE A 73 4.09 -7.72 -1.66
N ILE A 74 2.86 -7.25 -1.37
CA ILE A 74 1.63 -7.86 -1.89
C ILE A 74 1.59 -7.80 -3.42
N HIS A 75 2.01 -6.68 -4.00
CA HIS A 75 2.03 -6.49 -5.45
C HIS A 75 3.03 -7.42 -6.14
N ASP A 76 4.26 -7.54 -5.62
CA ASP A 76 5.29 -8.43 -6.15
C ASP A 76 4.89 -9.90 -6.07
N VAL A 77 4.28 -10.31 -4.94
CA VAL A 77 3.78 -11.68 -4.76
C VAL A 77 2.67 -12.01 -5.76
N HIS A 78 1.76 -11.06 -6.02
CA HIS A 78 0.68 -11.27 -7.01
C HIS A 78 1.19 -11.23 -8.45
N TYR A 79 2.11 -10.31 -8.77
CA TYR A 79 2.64 -10.14 -10.13
C TYR A 79 3.48 -11.35 -10.58
N ARG A 80 4.26 -11.96 -9.68
CA ARG A 80 5.01 -13.19 -9.97
C ARG A 80 4.11 -14.32 -10.50
N ARG A 81 2.92 -14.50 -9.91
CA ARG A 81 1.95 -15.52 -10.37
C ARG A 81 1.35 -15.23 -11.74
N TYR A 82 1.27 -13.96 -12.15
CA TYR A 82 0.75 -13.58 -13.47
C TYR A 82 1.80 -13.77 -14.57
N LEU A 83 3.07 -13.52 -14.25
CA LEU A 83 4.18 -13.68 -15.19
C LEU A 83 4.44 -15.15 -15.54
N GLU A 84 4.40 -16.06 -14.57
CA GLU A 84 4.59 -17.50 -14.81
C GLU A 84 3.56 -18.10 -15.77
N ARG A 85 2.28 -17.71 -15.67
CA ARG A 85 1.23 -18.18 -16.58
C ARG A 85 1.43 -17.70 -18.02
N ARG A 86 2.08 -16.56 -18.21
CA ARG A 86 2.34 -15.98 -19.54
C ARG A 86 3.55 -16.64 -20.19
N LEU A 87 4.59 -16.94 -19.42
CA LEU A 87 5.78 -17.64 -19.90
C LEU A 87 5.49 -19.08 -20.33
N MET A 88 4.56 -19.78 -19.65
CA MET A 88 4.16 -21.13 -20.07
C MET A 88 3.36 -21.18 -21.38
N ARG A 89 2.65 -20.11 -21.76
CA ARG A 89 1.93 -20.05 -23.05
C ARG A 89 2.85 -19.76 -24.24
N THR A 90 3.90 -18.98 -24.04
CA THR A 90 4.87 -18.66 -25.11
C THR A 90 5.81 -19.82 -25.41
N ASN A 91 6.01 -20.76 -24.47
CA ASN A 91 6.88 -21.92 -24.68
C ASN A 91 6.13 -23.14 -25.29
N SER A 92 4.84 -22.98 -25.60
CA SER A 92 3.97 -24.00 -26.19
C SER A 92 3.53 -23.69 -27.64
N ASP A 93 3.99 -22.56 -28.19
CA ASP A 93 3.89 -22.19 -29.61
C ASP A 93 5.25 -22.39 -30.29
#